data_AF-A0A510IVB8-F1
#
_entry.id   AF-A0A510IVB8-F1
#
_cell.length_a   1.000
_cell.length_b   1.000
_cell.length_c   1.000
_cell.angle_alpha   90.00
_cell.angle_beta   90.00
_cell.angle_gamma   90.00
#
_symmetry.space_group_name_H-M   'P 1'
#
loop_
_entity.id
_entity.type
_entity.pdbx_description
1 polymer ?
#
loop_
_entity_poly.entity_id
_entity_poly.type
_entity_poly.pdbx_seq_one_letter_code
_entity_poly.pdbx_strand_id
1 'polypeptide(L)'
;MIIATDMPEVSKCAATQCAYNADDACHARAITIGDGADPDCDTFFTNSKHTRSSRTAGVGACKMEDCKFNDDFECSAESIQVGHTGKSNNCLSYTH
;
A
#
# COMPACT_ATOMS: atom_id res chain seq x y z
N MET A 1 13.33 -21.14 12.11
CA MET A 1 13.68 -20.13 11.09
C MET A 1 12.38 -19.72 10.43
N ILE A 2 11.98 -18.45 10.58
CA ILE A 2 10.81 -17.92 9.89
C ILE A 2 11.32 -17.53 8.51
N ILE A 3 10.96 -18.28 7.48
CA ILE A 3 11.03 -17.77 6.11
C ILE A 3 9.67 -17.12 5.90
N ALA A 4 9.56 -15.86 6.34
CA ALA A 4 8.48 -15.01 5.88
C ALA A 4 9.05 -14.31 4.65
N THR A 5 8.44 -14.54 3.49
CA THR A 5 8.60 -13.67 2.34
C THR A 5 8.18 -12.28 2.81
N ASP A 6 9.14 -11.41 3.06
CA ASP A 6 8.86 -10.12 3.71
C ASP A 6 8.18 -9.23 2.67
N MET A 7 6.88 -9.02 2.85
CA MET A 7 6.13 -8.09 2.00
C MET A 7 6.68 -6.68 2.24
N PRO A 8 6.94 -5.88 1.19
CA PRO A 8 7.38 -4.50 1.36
C PRO A 8 6.47 -3.73 2.30
N GLU A 9 7.04 -3.10 3.31
CA GLU A 9 6.25 -2.38 4.30
C GLU A 9 5.63 -1.12 3.70
N VAL A 10 4.41 -0.79 4.15
CA VAL A 10 3.81 0.53 3.94
C VAL A 10 4.30 1.45 5.05
N SER A 11 5.44 2.10 4.82
CA SER A 11 6.12 2.92 5.83
C SER A 11 5.37 4.20 6.21
N LYS A 12 4.46 4.67 5.34
CA LYS A 12 3.56 5.79 5.61
C LYS A 12 2.27 5.70 4.83
N CYS A 13 1.16 6.12 5.45
CA CYS A 13 -0.13 6.26 4.80
C CYS A 13 -0.72 7.65 5.09
N ALA A 14 -0.71 8.54 4.10
CA ALA A 14 -1.30 9.88 4.20
C ALA A 14 -2.79 9.92 3.81
N ALA A 15 -3.40 8.76 3.49
CA ALA A 15 -4.80 8.65 3.12
C ALA A 15 -5.71 8.77 4.36
N THR A 16 -6.00 9.99 4.79
CA THR A 16 -6.65 10.26 6.10
C THR A 16 -8.08 9.74 6.19
N GLN A 17 -8.75 9.48 5.06
CA GLN A 17 -10.10 8.90 5.02
C GLN A 17 -10.10 7.36 5.03
N CYS A 18 -8.92 6.73 4.93
CA CYS A 18 -8.81 5.27 4.87
C CYS A 18 -9.03 4.65 6.25
N ALA A 19 -9.95 3.69 6.33
CA ALA A 19 -10.25 2.95 7.56
C ALA A 19 -9.05 2.15 8.09
N TYR A 20 -8.10 1.77 7.23
CA TYR A 20 -6.88 1.07 7.65
C TYR A 20 -5.78 2.00 8.14
N ASN A 21 -5.88 3.31 7.89
CA ASN A 21 -4.91 4.28 8.34
C ASN A 21 -5.19 4.64 9.80
N ALA A 22 -4.24 4.52 10.71
CA ALA A 22 -4.29 5.18 12.01
C ALA A 22 -2.92 5.77 12.30
N ASP A 23 -2.87 7.00 12.84
CA ASP A 23 -1.62 7.71 13.16
C ASP A 23 -0.63 7.78 11.98
N ASP A 24 -1.13 8.08 10.77
CA ASP A 24 -0.38 8.13 9.51
C ASP A 24 0.29 6.80 9.08
N ALA A 25 -0.16 5.67 9.64
CA ALA A 25 0.33 4.33 9.35
C ALA A 25 -0.78 3.40 8.84
N CYS A 26 -0.48 2.61 7.81
CA CYS A 26 -1.43 1.61 7.31
C CYS A 26 -1.36 0.34 8.17
N HIS A 27 -2.50 -0.08 8.70
CA HIS A 27 -2.62 -1.29 9.53
C HIS A 27 -3.48 -2.39 8.88
N ALA A 28 -3.63 -2.36 7.55
CA ALA A 28 -4.11 -3.52 6.79
C ALA A 28 -3.16 -4.71 6.98
N ARG A 29 -3.62 -5.94 6.68
CA ARG A 29 -2.71 -7.11 6.70
C ARG A 29 -1.76 -7.11 5.52
N ALA A 30 -2.32 -6.86 4.35
CA ALA A 30 -1.64 -6.66 3.09
C ALA A 30 -2.45 -5.63 2.30
N ILE A 31 -1.79 -4.89 1.43
CA ILE A 31 -2.43 -4.02 0.46
C ILE A 31 -2.13 -4.48 -0.96
N THR A 32 -2.98 -4.07 -1.89
CA THR A 32 -2.79 -4.23 -3.33
C THR A 32 -2.57 -2.85 -3.95
N ILE A 33 -1.58 -2.74 -4.82
CA ILE A 33 -1.29 -1.53 -5.59
C ILE A 33 -1.71 -1.69 -7.05
N GLY A 34 -2.56 -0.77 -7.48
CA GLY A 34 -2.99 -0.48 -8.84
C GLY A 34 -3.98 -1.46 -9.42
N ASP A 35 -4.62 -1.07 -10.51
CA ASP A 35 -5.49 -1.90 -11.34
C ASP A 35 -4.96 -2.09 -12.77
N GLY A 36 -3.72 -1.63 -13.02
CA GLY A 36 -3.05 -1.65 -14.31
C GLY A 36 -3.06 -0.29 -15.03
N ALA A 37 -3.94 0.64 -14.66
CA ALA A 37 -3.97 1.99 -15.24
C ALA A 37 -3.34 3.05 -14.31
N ASP A 38 -3.68 3.00 -13.02
CA ASP A 38 -3.21 3.94 -12.03
C ASP A 38 -2.60 3.20 -10.82
N PRO A 39 -1.53 3.74 -10.19
CA PRO A 39 -0.88 3.11 -9.04
C PRO A 39 -1.67 3.31 -7.73
N ASP A 40 -2.99 3.14 -7.78
CA ASP A 40 -3.89 3.36 -6.66
C ASP A 40 -3.70 2.30 -5.55
N CYS A 41 -3.99 2.64 -4.31
CA CYS A 41 -4.08 1.66 -3.24
C CYS A 41 -5.48 1.04 -3.29
N ASP A 42 -5.62 -0.08 -3.96
CA ASP A 42 -6.91 -0.80 -4.14
C ASP A 42 -7.51 -1.27 -2.81
N THR A 43 -6.69 -1.36 -1.77
CA THR A 43 -7.14 -1.68 -0.41
C THR A 43 -7.75 -0.48 0.31
N PHE A 44 -7.66 0.72 -0.26
CA PHE A 44 -8.29 1.91 0.27
C PHE A 44 -9.78 1.67 0.51
N PHE A 45 -10.22 1.97 1.72
CA PHE A 45 -11.60 1.82 2.14
C PHE A 45 -12.00 3.02 2.98
N THR A 46 -12.92 3.84 2.47
CA THR A 46 -13.43 4.99 3.21
C THR A 46 -14.37 4.57 4.32
N ASN A 47 -14.09 5.00 5.56
CA ASN A 47 -14.98 4.80 6.69
C ASN A 47 -14.79 5.90 7.73
N SER A 48 -15.81 6.18 8.54
CA SER A 48 -15.70 7.10 9.68
C SER A 48 -14.93 6.50 10.86
N LYS A 49 -14.70 5.19 10.86
CA LYS A 49 -13.92 4.47 11.86
C LYS A 49 -12.59 4.02 11.27
N HIS A 50 -11.54 4.22 12.06
CA HIS A 50 -10.24 3.63 11.82
C HIS A 50 -10.11 2.28 12.53
N THR A 51 -9.28 1.41 11.97
CA THR A 51 -8.87 0.15 12.58
C THR A 51 -8.20 0.39 13.93
N ARG A 52 -8.32 -0.59 14.83
CA ARG A 52 -7.63 -0.59 16.14
C ARG A 52 -6.39 -1.48 16.14
N SER A 53 -6.03 -2.03 14.98
CA SER A 53 -4.85 -2.85 14.82
C SER A 53 -3.60 -1.98 14.89
N SER A 54 -2.50 -2.52 15.43
CA SER A 54 -1.20 -1.85 15.52
C SER A 54 -0.13 -2.52 14.64
N ARG A 55 -0.55 -3.16 13.54
CA ARG A 55 0.35 -3.92 12.66
C ARG A 55 0.88 -3.00 11.56
N THR A 56 2.07 -3.24 11.04
CA THR A 56 2.47 -2.59 9.78
C THR A 56 1.87 -3.37 8.62
N ALA A 57 1.26 -2.67 7.65
CA ALA A 57 0.80 -3.31 6.42
C ALA A 57 1.99 -3.62 5.51
N GLY A 58 1.92 -4.75 4.82
CA GLY A 58 2.80 -5.06 3.68
C GLY A 58 2.08 -4.86 2.34
N VAL A 59 2.83 -4.80 1.25
CA VAL A 59 2.28 -4.93 -0.12
C VAL A 59 2.22 -6.41 -0.47
N GLY A 60 1.01 -6.93 -0.68
CA GLY A 60 0.80 -8.33 -1.07
C GLY A 60 0.52 -8.56 -2.54
N ALA A 61 0.40 -7.47 -3.34
CA ALA A 61 0.38 -7.53 -4.79
C ALA A 61 0.65 -6.14 -5.38
N CYS A 62 1.41 -6.08 -6.46
CA CYS A 62 1.62 -4.92 -7.31
C CYS A 62 1.12 -5.24 -8.72
N LYS A 63 -0.01 -4.66 -9.13
CA LYS A 63 -0.60 -4.85 -10.46
C LYS A 63 -0.12 -3.82 -11.49
N MET A 64 0.79 -2.92 -11.10
CA MET A 64 1.39 -1.95 -12.02
C MET A 64 2.51 -2.63 -12.81
N GLU A 65 2.16 -3.15 -14.00
CA GLU A 65 3.08 -3.92 -14.86
C GLU A 65 4.33 -3.13 -15.25
N ASP A 66 4.21 -1.81 -15.33
CA ASP A 66 5.31 -0.91 -15.68
C ASP A 66 6.06 -0.35 -14.46
N CYS A 67 5.73 -0.76 -13.24
CA CYS A 67 6.45 -0.29 -12.07
C CYS A 67 7.85 -0.92 -12.00
N LYS A 68 8.91 -0.12 -11.87
CA LYS A 68 10.31 -0.58 -11.77
C LYS A 68 10.59 -1.52 -10.59
N PHE A 69 9.71 -1.55 -9.59
CA PHE A 69 9.80 -2.41 -8.41
C PHE A 69 8.91 -3.65 -8.51
N ASN A 70 8.17 -3.82 -9.60
CA ASN A 70 7.34 -4.98 -9.84
C ASN A 70 8.21 -6.15 -10.31
N ASP A 71 8.16 -7.26 -9.58
CA ASP A 71 8.72 -8.55 -9.98
C ASP A 71 7.61 -9.60 -9.88
N ASP A 72 7.13 -10.10 -11.02
CA ASP A 72 6.04 -11.07 -11.14
C ASP A 72 4.77 -10.73 -10.32
N PHE A 73 4.31 -9.48 -10.43
CA PHE A 73 3.17 -8.92 -9.70
C PHE A 73 3.35 -8.81 -8.18
N GLU A 74 4.58 -8.96 -7.70
CA GLU A 74 4.98 -8.72 -6.32
C GLU A 74 5.87 -7.47 -6.25
N CYS A 75 5.71 -6.69 -5.18
CA CYS A 75 6.54 -5.50 -4.99
C CYS A 75 7.89 -5.93 -4.38
N SER A 76 9.00 -5.37 -4.89
CA SER A 76 10.37 -5.61 -4.40
C SER A 76 11.01 -4.36 -3.77
N ALA A 77 10.27 -3.27 -3.63
CA ALA A 77 10.75 -2.07 -2.96
C ALA A 77 11.07 -2.36 -1.48
N GLU A 78 12.04 -1.65 -0.89
CA GLU A 78 12.32 -1.77 0.55
C GLU A 78 11.10 -1.38 1.41
N SER A 79 10.42 -0.30 1.02
CA SER A 79 9.12 0.10 1.56
C SER A 79 8.42 1.04 0.58
N ILE A 80 7.12 1.27 0.78
CA ILE A 80 6.34 2.23 0.01
C ILE A 80 5.61 3.24 0.88
N GLN A 81 5.26 4.38 0.29
CA GLN A 81 4.37 5.36 0.89
C GLN A 81 3.06 5.42 0.10
N VAL A 82 1.94 5.47 0.80
CA VAL A 82 0.61 5.71 0.22
C VAL A 82 0.17 7.13 0.55
N GLY A 83 -0.41 7.84 -0.40
CA GLY A 83 -0.94 9.19 -0.16
C GLY A 83 -1.82 9.70 -1.28
N HIS A 84 -2.26 10.95 -1.15
CA HIS A 84 -3.22 11.54 -2.07
C HIS A 84 -2.53 12.08 -3.34
N THR A 85 -3.04 11.67 -4.50
CA THR A 85 -2.72 12.29 -5.80
C THR A 85 -4.03 12.70 -6.47
N GLY A 86 -4.36 13.99 -6.41
CA GLY A 86 -5.64 14.49 -6.93
C GLY A 86 -6.82 13.92 -6.15
N LYS A 87 -7.62 13.04 -6.79
CA LYS A 87 -8.79 12.39 -6.17
C LYS A 87 -8.54 10.94 -5.78
N SER A 88 -7.39 10.39 -6.12
CA SER A 88 -7.02 9.00 -5.83
C SER A 88 -6.05 8.91 -4.65
N ASN A 89 -5.94 7.71 -4.09
CA ASN A 89 -4.97 7.37 -3.06
C ASN A 89 -3.94 6.44 -3.71
N ASN A 90 -2.74 6.92 -3.95
CA ASN A 90 -1.75 6.25 -4.80
C ASN A 90 -0.55 5.78 -3.98
N CYS A 91 0.16 4.79 -4.51
CA CYS A 91 1.53 4.50 -4.14
C CYS A 91 2.42 5.66 -4.62
N LEU A 92 2.88 6.50 -3.69
CA LEU A 92 3.79 7.62 -3.96
C LEU A 92 5.22 7.15 -4.28
N SER A 93 5.54 5.90 -3.97
CA SER A 93 6.80 5.26 -4.33
C SER A 93 6.79 4.65 -5.73
N TYR A 94 5.66 4.69 -6.44
CA TYR A 94 5.57 4.23 -7.82
C TYR A 94 6.59 4.93 -8.71
N THR A 95 7.19 4.17 -9.63
CA THR A 95 8.05 4.72 -10.68
C THR A 95 7.93 3.76 -11.87
N HIS A 96 7.69 4.31 -13.05
CA HIS A 96 7.78 3.57 -14.32
C HIS A 96 9.21 3.04 -14.56
#